data_AF-A0A6N4V0E7-F1
#
_entry.id   AF-A0A6N4V0E7-F1
#
_cell.length_a   1.000
_cell.length_b   1.000
_cell.length_c   1.000
_cell.angle_alpha   90.00
_cell.angle_beta   90.00
_cell.angle_gamma   90.00
#
_symmetry.space_group_name_H-M   'P 1'
#
loop_
_entity.id
_entity.type
_entity.pdbx_description
1 polymer ?
#
loop_
_entity_poly.entity_id
_entity_poly.type
_entity_poly.pdbx_seq_one_letter_code
_entity_poly.pdbx_strand_id
1 'polypeptide(L)'
;MPDLETEEQVRAYLSQIYWGVPFDVHRFEGGWICKEGLPPHENMGRGLGAASLIIDSDTKIVTMQSSLPMNTVTERYSKAKRNGERLPGRQVYPYRWEITLQRSREDEHSVDYHLTVLAVRRPDRGPATRVLTIDKQTLRVTPSDQLTRRVRDHIEWASRREEGGWPLNGVTHL
;
A
#
# COMPACT_ATOMS: atom_id res chain seq x y z
N MET A 1 -3.14 14.52 -14.85
CA MET A 1 -2.41 13.29 -14.44
C MET A 1 -0.92 13.64 -14.41
N PRO A 2 -0.08 13.01 -13.58
CA PRO A 2 1.33 13.34 -13.52
C PRO A 2 2.05 12.94 -14.82
N ASP A 3 2.93 13.81 -15.31
CA ASP A 3 3.85 13.50 -16.40
C ASP A 3 5.01 12.66 -15.85
N LEU A 4 5.17 11.44 -16.38
CA LEU A 4 6.13 10.44 -15.92
C LEU A 4 7.01 9.97 -17.09
N GLU A 5 7.71 10.91 -17.72
CA GLU A 5 8.56 10.70 -18.89
C GLU A 5 10.03 10.52 -18.53
N THR A 6 10.46 11.08 -17.39
CA THR A 6 11.86 11.00 -16.90
C THR A 6 11.95 10.28 -15.56
N GLU A 7 13.16 9.81 -15.22
CA GLU A 7 13.43 9.17 -13.93
C GLU A 7 13.17 10.13 -12.75
N GLU A 8 13.51 11.41 -12.90
CA GLU A 8 13.32 12.43 -11.87
C GLU A 8 11.84 12.64 -11.57
N GLN A 9 11.00 12.69 -12.61
CA GLN A 9 9.55 12.80 -12.47
C GLN A 9 8.96 11.59 -11.76
N VAL A 10 9.46 10.39 -12.10
CA VAL A 10 9.04 9.14 -11.44
C VAL A 10 9.46 9.11 -9.98
N ARG A 11 10.69 9.51 -9.66
CA ARG A 11 11.17 9.63 -8.28
C ARG A 11 10.34 10.64 -7.50
N ALA A 12 10.06 11.81 -8.08
CA ALA A 12 9.21 12.83 -7.47
C ALA A 12 7.79 12.30 -7.21
N TYR A 13 7.23 11.53 -8.15
CA TYR A 13 5.93 10.89 -7.98
C TYR A 13 5.93 9.82 -6.88
N LEU A 14 6.97 8.98 -6.82
CA LEU A 14 7.13 8.01 -5.73
C LEU A 14 7.32 8.68 -4.37
N SER A 15 8.02 9.81 -4.29
CA SER A 15 8.19 10.57 -3.05
C SER A 15 6.88 11.11 -2.46
N GLN A 16 5.83 11.29 -3.29
CA GLN A 16 4.49 11.63 -2.81
C GLN A 16 3.80 10.43 -2.13
N ILE A 17 4.23 9.22 -2.43
CA ILE A 17 3.63 7.96 -1.96
C ILE A 17 4.44 7.37 -0.80
N TYR A 18 5.78 7.39 -0.94
CA TYR A 18 6.76 6.79 -0.05
C TYR A 18 7.79 7.85 0.36
N TRP A 19 7.47 8.61 1.41
CA TRP A 19 8.32 9.70 1.87
C TRP A 19 9.67 9.20 2.41
N GLY A 20 10.77 9.79 1.90
CA GLY A 20 12.13 9.50 2.38
C GLY A 20 12.71 8.16 1.93
N VAL A 21 12.00 7.42 1.07
CA VAL A 21 12.47 6.13 0.54
C VAL A 21 13.14 6.35 -0.82
N PRO A 22 14.43 6.04 -0.98
CA PRO A 22 15.08 6.08 -2.28
C PRO A 22 14.61 4.89 -3.14
N PHE A 23 14.40 5.12 -4.43
CA PHE A 23 14.05 4.07 -5.39
C PHE A 23 15.03 4.05 -6.56
N ASP A 24 15.51 2.88 -6.95
CA ASP A 24 16.10 2.65 -8.26
C ASP A 24 14.98 2.48 -9.27
N VAL A 25 14.98 3.29 -10.33
CA VAL A 25 13.90 3.36 -11.32
C VAL A 25 14.45 3.03 -12.70
N HIS A 26 13.77 2.17 -13.44
CA HIS A 26 14.16 1.80 -14.79
C HIS A 26 12.94 1.79 -15.71
N ARG A 27 13.10 2.38 -16.90
CA ARG A 27 12.07 2.38 -17.92
C ARG A 27 11.99 1.03 -18.62
N PHE A 28 10.79 0.57 -18.94
CA PHE A 28 10.56 -0.63 -19.74
C PHE A 28 9.31 -0.49 -20.62
N GLU A 29 9.08 -1.48 -21.49
CA GLU A 29 7.88 -1.54 -22.33
C GLU A 29 6.61 -1.68 -21.46
N GLY A 30 5.90 -0.58 -21.27
CA GLY A 30 4.67 -0.53 -20.46
C GLY A 30 4.75 0.37 -19.23
N GLY A 31 5.92 0.93 -18.90
CA GLY A 31 6.05 1.89 -17.81
C GLY A 31 7.42 1.93 -17.16
N TRP A 32 7.41 1.99 -15.84
CA TRP A 32 8.61 2.07 -14.99
C TRP A 32 8.59 0.95 -13.96
N ILE A 33 9.72 0.27 -13.76
CA ILE A 33 9.93 -0.60 -12.61
C ILE A 33 10.75 0.16 -11.57
N CYS A 34 10.36 0.06 -10.31
CA CYS A 34 10.96 0.79 -9.21
C CYS A 34 11.27 -0.19 -8.09
N LYS A 35 12.48 -0.16 -7.54
CA LYS A 35 12.89 -1.00 -6.42
C LYS A 35 13.47 -0.12 -5.32
N GLU A 36 13.08 -0.38 -4.08
CA GLU A 36 13.63 0.35 -2.94
C GLU A 36 15.17 0.18 -2.92
N GLY A 37 15.88 1.30 -2.97
CA GLY A 37 17.33 1.34 -2.86
C GLY A 37 17.74 1.21 -1.41
N LEU A 38 17.86 -0.01 -0.90
CA LEU A 38 18.40 -0.20 0.46
C LEU A 38 19.84 0.33 0.52
N PRO A 39 20.21 1.14 1.54
CA PRO A 39 21.60 1.53 1.71
C PRO A 39 22.47 0.28 1.96
N PRO A 40 23.74 0.27 1.49
CA PRO A 40 24.57 -0.94 1.46
C PRO A 40 24.71 -1.67 2.81
N HIS A 41 24.59 -0.96 3.93
CA HIS A 41 24.75 -1.50 5.29
C HIS A 41 23.52 -2.24 5.82
N GLU A 42 22.34 -2.09 5.20
CA GLU A 42 21.11 -2.82 5.56
C GLU A 42 20.86 -4.06 4.67
N ASN A 43 21.72 -4.30 3.67
CA ASN A 43 21.59 -5.39 2.72
C ASN A 43 22.07 -6.76 3.26
N MET A 44 22.59 -6.82 4.49
CA MET A 44 22.96 -8.09 5.15
C MET A 44 21.71 -8.80 5.69
N GLY A 45 20.91 -9.38 4.80
CA GLY A 45 19.84 -10.33 5.15
C GLY A 45 18.38 -9.84 5.05
N ARG A 46 18.13 -8.56 4.72
CA ARG A 46 16.77 -8.03 4.45
C ARG A 46 16.40 -7.86 2.96
N GLY A 47 17.34 -8.08 2.04
CA GLY A 47 17.10 -7.96 0.59
C GLY A 47 16.13 -9.02 0.01
N LEU A 48 15.82 -10.07 0.78
CA LEU A 48 14.77 -11.05 0.50
C LEU A 48 13.42 -10.50 0.99
N GLY A 49 12.80 -9.59 0.22
CA GLY A 49 11.46 -9.08 0.54
C GLY A 49 11.13 -7.69 0.04
N ALA A 50 12.12 -6.91 -0.43
CA ALA A 50 11.86 -5.59 -1.01
C ALA A 50 10.99 -5.75 -2.28
N ALA A 51 9.75 -5.27 -2.19
CA ALA A 51 8.78 -5.44 -3.25
C ALA A 51 9.15 -4.56 -4.45
N SER A 52 9.17 -5.14 -5.65
CA SER A 52 9.27 -4.35 -6.88
C SER A 52 7.94 -3.62 -7.12
N LEU A 53 8.00 -2.36 -7.47
CA LEU A 53 6.84 -1.58 -7.90
C LEU A 53 6.86 -1.44 -9.42
N ILE A 54 5.69 -1.46 -10.06
CA ILE A 54 5.52 -1.01 -11.45
C ILE A 54 4.61 0.21 -11.45
N ILE A 55 5.03 1.24 -12.17
CA ILE A 55 4.19 2.39 -12.53
C ILE A 55 3.82 2.26 -14.00
N ASP A 56 2.54 2.03 -14.28
CA ASP A 56 2.05 1.88 -15.63
C ASP A 56 2.10 3.19 -16.43
N SER A 57 2.62 3.15 -17.65
CA SER A 57 2.77 4.34 -18.50
C SER A 57 1.45 5.03 -18.85
N ASP A 58 0.36 4.29 -18.97
CA ASP A 58 -0.89 4.81 -19.54
C ASP A 58 -1.84 5.23 -18.42
N THR A 59 -1.93 4.41 -17.38
CA THR A 59 -2.86 4.59 -16.27
C THR A 59 -2.25 5.32 -15.07
N LYS A 60 -0.91 5.42 -15.02
CA LYS A 60 -0.13 5.93 -13.88
C LYS A 60 -0.42 5.19 -12.56
N ILE A 61 -0.96 3.98 -12.64
CA ILE A 61 -1.24 3.14 -11.48
C ILE A 61 0.09 2.52 -11.00
N VAL A 62 0.34 2.61 -9.70
CA VAL A 62 1.46 1.94 -9.05
C VAL A 62 0.97 0.59 -8.52
N THR A 63 1.68 -0.46 -8.90
CA THR A 63 1.38 -1.83 -8.49
C THR A 63 2.58 -2.45 -7.79
N MET A 64 2.34 -3.08 -6.66
CA MET A 64 3.32 -3.92 -5.98
C MET A 64 3.34 -5.30 -6.63
N GLN A 65 4.54 -5.74 -7.02
CA GLN A 65 4.79 -6.96 -7.77
C GLN A 65 5.33 -8.06 -6.85
N SER A 66 5.35 -9.29 -7.36
CA SER A 66 6.03 -10.42 -6.71
C SER A 66 7.53 -10.15 -6.55
N SER A 67 8.17 -10.81 -5.58
CA SER A 67 9.62 -10.76 -5.31
C SER A 67 10.50 -11.44 -6.38
N LEU A 68 10.03 -11.53 -7.62
CA LEU A 68 10.79 -12.07 -8.74
C LEU A 68 11.85 -11.05 -9.22
N PRO A 69 12.89 -11.50 -9.95
CA PRO A 69 13.86 -10.60 -10.56
C PRO A 69 13.19 -9.54 -11.44
N MET A 70 13.74 -8.31 -11.45
CA MET A 70 13.17 -7.16 -12.16
C MET A 70 12.88 -7.48 -13.63
N ASN A 71 13.83 -8.12 -14.34
CA ASN A 71 13.66 -8.49 -15.74
C ASN A 71 12.49 -9.45 -15.97
N THR A 72 12.27 -10.40 -15.05
CA THR A 72 11.13 -11.33 -15.12
C THR A 72 9.81 -10.61 -14.86
N VAL A 73 9.81 -9.64 -13.94
CA VAL A 73 8.62 -8.84 -13.61
C VAL A 73 8.24 -7.95 -14.80
N THR A 74 9.20 -7.23 -15.39
CA THR A 74 8.95 -6.37 -16.56
C THR A 74 8.51 -7.17 -17.77
N GLU A 75 9.17 -8.29 -18.09
CA GLU A 75 8.80 -9.14 -19.23
C GLU A 75 7.37 -9.67 -19.11
N ARG A 76 7.00 -10.20 -17.93
CA ARG A 76 5.63 -10.67 -17.68
C ARG A 76 4.61 -9.56 -17.82
N TYR A 77 4.92 -8.37 -17.32
CA TYR A 77 4.05 -7.21 -17.41
C TYR A 77 3.86 -6.75 -18.86
N SER A 78 4.96 -6.58 -19.61
CA SER A 78 4.91 -6.18 -21.03
C SER A 78 4.13 -7.19 -21.87
N LYS A 79 4.35 -8.50 -21.64
CA LYS A 79 3.60 -9.56 -22.31
C LYS A 79 2.10 -9.49 -22.00
N ALA A 80 1.73 -9.39 -20.72
CA ALA A 80 0.33 -9.28 -20.33
C ALA A 80 -0.33 -8.04 -20.96
N LYS A 81 0.38 -6.90 -20.97
CA LYS A 81 -0.09 -5.65 -21.56
C LYS A 81 -0.32 -5.77 -23.07
N ARG A 82 0.65 -6.32 -23.82
CA ARG A 82 0.52 -6.56 -25.27
C ARG A 82 -0.65 -7.47 -25.61
N ASN A 83 -0.88 -8.49 -24.79
CA ASN A 83 -1.93 -9.47 -25.03
C ASN A 83 -3.32 -9.00 -24.54
N GLY A 84 -3.43 -7.83 -23.91
CA GLY A 84 -4.67 -7.38 -23.27
C GLY A 84 -5.08 -8.25 -22.07
N GLU A 85 -4.14 -8.98 -21.48
CA GLU A 85 -4.37 -9.84 -20.32
C GLU A 85 -4.42 -9.01 -19.02
N ARG A 86 -4.87 -9.65 -17.94
CA ARG A 86 -4.84 -9.05 -16.61
C ARG A 86 -3.40 -8.78 -16.19
N LEU A 87 -3.10 -7.50 -15.97
CA LEU A 87 -1.79 -7.06 -15.50
C LEU A 87 -1.46 -7.66 -14.11
N PRO A 88 -0.23 -8.17 -13.91
CA PRO A 88 0.20 -8.74 -12.64
C PRO A 88 0.38 -7.65 -11.58
N GLY A 89 0.32 -8.07 -10.31
CA GLY A 89 0.56 -7.23 -9.16
C GLY A 89 -0.71 -6.67 -8.49
N ARG A 90 -0.50 -6.03 -7.35
CA ARG A 90 -1.56 -5.40 -6.55
C ARG A 90 -1.42 -3.88 -6.65
N GLN A 91 -2.47 -3.18 -7.04
CA GLN A 91 -2.49 -1.71 -6.99
C GLN A 91 -2.25 -1.24 -5.55
N VAL A 92 -1.27 -0.34 -5.39
CA VAL A 92 -0.93 0.35 -4.15
C VAL A 92 -1.15 1.86 -4.27
N TYR A 93 -1.13 2.42 -5.48
CA TYR A 93 -1.45 3.83 -5.71
C TYR A 93 -2.10 4.07 -7.10
N PRO A 94 -2.98 5.08 -7.27
CA PRO A 94 -3.57 5.89 -6.22
C PRO A 94 -4.42 5.06 -5.29
N TYR A 95 -4.45 5.50 -4.04
CA TYR A 95 -5.33 4.93 -3.03
C TYR A 95 -6.77 5.04 -3.52
N ARG A 96 -7.52 3.95 -3.35
CA ARG A 96 -8.94 3.91 -3.66
C ARG A 96 -9.74 4.43 -2.49
N TRP A 97 -9.21 4.28 -1.28
CA TRP A 97 -9.87 4.64 -0.03
C TRP A 97 -8.90 5.39 0.88
N GLU A 98 -9.40 6.46 1.50
CA GLU A 98 -8.83 7.01 2.72
C GLU A 98 -9.71 6.55 3.88
N ILE A 99 -9.10 6.03 4.92
CA ILE A 99 -9.80 5.52 6.09
C ILE A 99 -9.27 6.22 7.32
N THR A 100 -10.10 7.03 7.92
CA THR A 100 -9.84 7.58 9.26
C THR A 100 -10.33 6.58 10.28
N LEU A 101 -9.49 6.27 11.26
CA LEU A 101 -9.84 5.43 12.40
C LEU A 101 -9.85 6.29 13.67
N GLN A 102 -10.87 6.07 14.49
CA GLN A 102 -10.98 6.65 15.82
C GLN A 102 -11.38 5.55 16.80
N ARG A 103 -10.57 5.33 17.83
CA ARG A 103 -10.85 4.35 18.87
C ARG A 103 -12.06 4.81 19.68
N SER A 104 -13.11 4.01 19.67
CA SER A 104 -14.36 4.32 20.37
C SER A 104 -14.40 3.71 21.77
N ARG A 105 -13.81 2.52 21.91
CA ARG A 105 -13.73 1.80 23.17
C ARG A 105 -12.49 0.92 23.20
N GLU A 106 -11.94 0.75 24.38
CA GLU A 106 -10.90 -0.23 24.65
C GLU A 106 -11.16 -0.88 26.00
N ASP A 107 -11.08 -2.21 26.05
CA ASP A 107 -11.04 -2.96 27.30
C ASP A 107 -9.90 -3.99 27.27
N GLU A 108 -9.82 -4.86 28.27
CA GLU A 108 -8.71 -5.80 28.42
C GLU A 108 -8.61 -6.80 27.24
N HIS A 109 -9.74 -7.16 26.63
CA HIS A 109 -9.80 -8.21 25.61
C HIS A 109 -9.99 -7.68 24.20
N SER A 110 -10.58 -6.50 24.05
CA SER A 110 -11.00 -5.97 22.76
C SER A 110 -10.76 -4.47 22.62
N VAL A 111 -10.69 -4.03 21.37
CA VAL A 111 -10.68 -2.62 21.02
C VAL A 111 -11.62 -2.38 19.85
N ASP A 112 -12.45 -1.35 19.98
CA ASP A 112 -13.41 -0.92 18.98
C ASP A 112 -12.95 0.37 18.32
N TYR A 113 -13.14 0.43 17.01
CA TYR A 113 -12.82 1.57 16.17
C TYR A 113 -14.04 1.98 15.33
N HIS A 114 -14.31 3.28 15.31
CA HIS A 114 -15.09 3.89 14.25
C HIS A 114 -14.20 4.16 13.06
N LEU A 115 -14.57 3.60 11.91
CA LEU A 115 -13.91 3.79 10.63
C LEU A 115 -14.76 4.72 9.77
N THR A 116 -14.16 5.78 9.27
CA THR A 116 -14.74 6.64 8.24
C THR A 116 -14.02 6.35 6.94
N VAL A 117 -14.71 5.73 5.99
CA VAL A 117 -14.16 5.30 4.70
C VAL A 117 -14.58 6.27 3.61
N LEU A 118 -13.63 6.97 3.01
CA LEU A 118 -13.82 7.93 1.93
C LEU A 118 -13.27 7.36 0.61
N ALA A 119 -14.08 7.36 -0.45
CA ALA A 119 -13.65 6.94 -1.78
C ALA A 119 -12.87 8.06 -2.47
N VAL A 120 -11.54 7.94 -2.58
CA VAL A 120 -10.66 8.99 -3.11
C VAL A 120 -10.92 9.29 -4.60
N ARG A 121 -11.33 8.28 -5.38
CA ARG A 121 -11.62 8.42 -6.83
C ARG A 121 -13.10 8.63 -7.17
N ARG A 122 -14.00 8.56 -6.20
CA ARG A 122 -15.45 8.76 -6.37
C ARG A 122 -16.02 9.49 -5.14
N PRO A 123 -15.68 10.77 -4.95
CA PRO A 123 -16.11 11.54 -3.80
C PRO A 123 -17.64 11.77 -3.78
N ASP A 124 -18.33 11.50 -4.88
CA ASP A 124 -19.79 11.45 -4.97
C ASP A 124 -20.41 10.35 -4.11
N ARG A 125 -19.66 9.28 -3.80
CA ARG A 125 -19.99 8.41 -2.67
C ARG A 125 -19.55 9.09 -1.39
N GLY A 126 -20.54 9.59 -0.65
CA GLY A 126 -20.34 10.10 0.70
C GLY A 126 -19.62 9.10 1.60
N PRO A 127 -18.98 9.59 2.68
CA PRO A 127 -18.20 8.75 3.60
C PRO A 127 -19.08 7.64 4.19
N ALA A 128 -18.56 6.42 4.18
CA ALA A 128 -19.22 5.28 4.83
C ALA A 128 -18.62 5.08 6.22
N THR A 129 -19.46 5.14 7.25
CA THR A 129 -19.03 4.86 8.63
C THR A 129 -19.27 3.39 8.98
N ARG A 130 -18.29 2.77 9.64
CA ARG A 130 -18.37 1.36 10.09
C ARG A 130 -17.70 1.19 11.45
N VAL A 131 -18.02 0.10 12.13
CA VAL A 131 -17.35 -0.30 13.38
C VAL A 131 -16.44 -1.49 13.10
N LEU A 132 -15.24 -1.46 13.68
CA LEU A 132 -14.27 -2.55 13.68
C LEU A 132 -13.97 -2.92 15.14
N THR A 133 -14.21 -4.17 15.50
CA THR A 133 -13.78 -4.75 16.78
C THR A 133 -12.60 -5.68 16.54
N ILE A 134 -11.51 -5.47 17.27
CA ILE A 134 -10.31 -6.31 17.24
C ILE A 134 -10.20 -7.03 18.59
N ASP A 135 -10.08 -8.36 18.55
CA ASP A 135 -9.69 -9.15 19.71
C ASP A 135 -8.17 -9.03 19.91
N LYS A 136 -7.74 -8.56 21.08
CA LYS A 136 -6.33 -8.22 21.35
C LYS A 136 -5.41 -9.43 21.43
N GLN A 137 -5.94 -10.61 21.78
CA GLN A 137 -5.14 -11.84 21.94
C GLN A 137 -4.97 -12.57 20.62
N THR A 138 -6.05 -12.66 19.84
CA THR A 138 -6.11 -13.46 18.61
C THR A 138 -5.98 -12.62 17.34
N LEU A 139 -6.07 -11.30 17.46
CA LEU A 139 -6.07 -10.34 16.35
C LEU A 139 -7.18 -10.57 15.33
N ARG A 140 -8.23 -11.30 15.74
CA ARG A 140 -9.43 -11.51 14.93
C ARG A 140 -10.25 -10.24 14.87
N VAL A 141 -10.90 -10.03 13.73
CA VAL A 141 -11.68 -8.82 13.45
C VAL A 141 -13.14 -9.12 13.18
N THR A 142 -14.00 -8.24 13.67
CA THR A 142 -15.42 -8.21 13.35
C THR A 142 -15.80 -6.83 12.82
N PRO A 143 -16.39 -6.70 11.62
CA PRO A 143 -16.65 -7.77 10.65
C PRO A 143 -15.37 -8.29 9.98
N SER A 144 -15.32 -9.57 9.56
CA SER A 144 -14.11 -10.20 9.04
C SER A 144 -13.82 -9.97 7.56
N ASP A 145 -14.28 -8.85 6.98
CA ASP A 145 -14.11 -8.53 5.56
C ASP A 145 -12.69 -8.05 5.20
N GLN A 146 -12.39 -7.97 3.90
CA GLN A 146 -11.03 -7.66 3.43
C GLN A 146 -10.55 -6.27 3.84
N LEU A 147 -11.45 -5.27 3.88
CA LEU A 147 -11.09 -3.90 4.29
C LEU A 147 -10.73 -3.91 5.77
N THR A 148 -11.58 -4.51 6.60
CA THR A 148 -11.39 -4.56 8.05
C THR A 148 -10.11 -5.31 8.44
N ARG A 149 -9.77 -6.40 7.75
CA ARG A 149 -8.50 -7.12 7.97
C ARG A 149 -7.28 -6.24 7.67
N ARG A 150 -7.31 -5.48 6.57
CA ARG A 150 -6.21 -4.57 6.20
C ARG A 150 -6.06 -3.41 7.18
N VAL A 151 -7.18 -2.84 7.63
CA VAL A 151 -7.18 -1.79 8.65
C VAL A 151 -6.60 -2.35 9.96
N ARG A 152 -6.94 -3.58 10.35
CA ARG A 152 -6.30 -4.24 11.50
C ARG A 152 -4.81 -4.42 11.32
N ASP A 153 -4.34 -4.90 10.16
CA ASP A 153 -2.90 -5.08 9.93
C ASP A 153 -2.14 -3.74 10.13
N HIS A 154 -2.74 -2.62 9.72
CA HIS A 154 -2.20 -1.28 9.95
C HIS A 154 -2.22 -0.87 11.44
N ILE A 155 -3.34 -1.08 12.13
CA ILE A 155 -3.47 -0.77 13.58
C ILE A 155 -2.50 -1.61 14.40
N GLU A 156 -2.34 -2.89 14.07
CA GLU A 156 -1.39 -3.80 14.71
C GLU A 156 0.06 -3.34 14.51
N TRP A 157 0.42 -2.94 13.28
CA TRP A 157 1.72 -2.36 12.99
C TRP A 157 1.97 -1.07 13.80
N ALA A 158 0.99 -0.17 13.87
CA ALA A 158 1.10 1.08 14.64
C ALA A 158 1.24 0.80 16.14
N SER A 159 0.46 -0.14 16.66
CA SER A 159 0.49 -0.53 18.07
C SER A 159 1.85 -1.08 18.49
N ARG A 160 2.49 -1.90 17.66
CA ARG A 160 3.85 -2.40 17.91
C ARG A 160 4.90 -1.27 17.98
N ARG A 161 4.67 -0.12 17.34
CA ARG A 161 5.57 1.03 17.40
C ARG A 161 5.35 1.89 18.64
N GLU A 162 4.14 1.92 19.16
CA GLU A 162 3.76 2.63 20.38
C GLU A 162 3.80 1.71 21.61
N GLU A 163 4.83 0.87 21.72
CA GLU A 163 5.07 -0.01 22.87
C GLU A 163 3.89 -0.95 23.23
N GLY A 164 3.04 -1.28 22.24
CA GLY A 164 1.85 -2.11 22.43
C GLY A 164 0.57 -1.32 22.74
N GLY A 165 0.62 0.01 22.76
CA GLY A 165 -0.56 0.87 22.87
C GLY A 165 -1.44 0.79 21.62
N TRP A 166 -2.76 0.77 21.79
CA TRP A 166 -3.69 0.79 20.65
C TRP A 166 -3.93 2.24 20.22
N PRO A 167 -3.71 2.63 18.94
CA PRO A 167 -3.77 4.03 18.53
C PRO A 167 -5.14 4.62 18.81
N LEU A 168 -5.18 5.84 19.36
CA LEU A 168 -6.43 6.56 19.61
C LEU A 168 -7.07 7.03 18.30
N ASN A 169 -6.25 7.54 17.38
CA ASN A 169 -6.65 8.00 16.06
C ASN A 169 -5.63 7.57 15.02
N GLY A 170 -6.02 7.56 13.75
CA GLY A 170 -5.10 7.29 12.65
C GLY A 170 -5.74 7.50 11.29
N VAL A 171 -4.89 7.52 10.27
CA VAL A 171 -5.32 7.54 8.87
C VAL A 171 -4.56 6.45 8.13
N THR A 172 -5.29 5.64 7.38
CA THR A 172 -4.71 4.63 6.50
C THR A 172 -5.30 4.73 5.11
N HIS A 173 -4.49 4.44 4.10
CA HIS A 173 -4.88 4.53 2.70
C HIS A 173 -4.82 3.16 2.03
N LEU A 174 -5.90 2.76 1.35
CA LEU A 174 -6.08 1.42 0.77
C LEU A 174 -6.40 1.40 -0.72
#